data_AF-A0A2R6EXS0-F1
#
_entry.id   AF-A0A2R6EXS0-F1
#
_cell.length_a   1.000
_cell.length_b   1.000
_cell.length_c   1.000
_cell.angle_alpha   90.00
_cell.angle_beta   90.00
_cell.angle_gamma   90.00
#
_symmetry.space_group_name_H-M   'P 1'
#
loop_
_entity.id
_entity.type
_entity.pdbx_description
1 polymer ?
#
loop_
_entity_poly.entity_id
_entity_poly.type
_entity_poly.pdbx_seq_one_letter_code
_entity_poly.pdbx_strand_id
1 'polypeptide(L)' 'RLGVHPALRLKPPSKLKRLSPERLLVGHGEGIHDGATEALQDAIDGARGRTPALYWKNLKMLLS' A
#
# COMPACT_ATOMS: atom_id res chain seq x y z
N ARG A 1 -2.41 8.66 0.44
CA ARG A 1 -1.99 8.66 -0.98
C ARG A 1 -0.84 7.70 -1.29
N LEU A 2 -0.01 7.36 -0.29
CA LEU A 2 1.00 6.29 -0.37
C LEU A 2 0.40 4.97 -0.86
N GLY A 3 1.05 4.31 -1.82
CA GLY A 3 0.62 3.03 -2.38
C GLY A 3 1.56 1.89 -2.02
N VAL A 4 1.01 0.76 -1.57
CA VAL A 4 1.78 -0.49 -1.43
C VAL A 4 1.93 -1.13 -2.81
N HIS A 5 3.18 -1.47 -3.16
CA HIS A 5 3.53 -2.13 -4.41
C HIS A 5 2.63 -3.37 -4.64
N PRO A 6 2.05 -3.59 -5.84
CA PRO A 6 1.08 -4.66 -6.09
C PRO A 6 1.55 -6.06 -5.64
N ALA A 7 2.82 -6.40 -5.88
CA ALA A 7 3.39 -7.68 -5.45
C ALA A 7 3.41 -7.89 -3.93
N LEU A 8 3.42 -6.79 -3.14
CA LEU A 8 3.41 -6.85 -1.68
C LEU A 8 2.00 -6.83 -1.11
N ARG A 9 0.93 -6.71 -1.90
CA ARG A 9 -0.45 -6.60 -1.37
C ARG A 9 -0.98 -7.90 -0.76
N LEU A 10 -0.50 -9.06 -1.21
CA LEU A 10 -0.81 -10.36 -0.60
C LEU A 10 -0.21 -10.50 0.81
N LYS A 11 1.02 -9.99 0.97
CA LYS A 11 1.77 -10.00 2.23
C LYS A 11 2.29 -8.58 2.49
N PRO A 12 1.40 -7.65 2.90
CA PRO A 12 1.82 -6.27 3.12
C PRO A 12 2.86 -6.23 4.24
N PRO A 13 3.79 -5.26 4.21
CA PRO A 13 4.88 -5.15 5.17
C PRO A 13 4.37 -4.64 6.53
N SER A 14 3.58 -5.48 7.22
CA SER A 14 2.90 -5.15 8.48
C SER A 14 3.86 -4.80 9.61
N LYS A 15 5.12 -5.26 9.54
CA LYS A 15 6.17 -4.88 10.49
C LYS A 15 6.42 -3.38 10.53
N LEU A 16 6.10 -2.63 9.47
CA LEU A 16 6.27 -1.18 9.43
C LEU A 16 5.22 -0.45 10.28
N LYS A 17 4.10 -1.08 10.64
CA LYS A 17 3.07 -0.47 11.51
C LYS A 17 3.55 -0.14 12.92
N ARG A 18 4.65 -0.75 13.37
CA ARG A 18 5.27 -0.46 14.67
C ARG A 18 6.01 0.89 14.69
N LEU A 19 6.20 1.49 13.52
CA LEU A 19 6.92 2.74 13.38
C LEU A 19 5.92 3.89 13.39
N SER A 20 6.31 4.98 14.04
CA SER A 20 5.58 6.25 14.05
C SER A 20 6.45 7.34 13.45
N PRO A 21 6.66 7.33 12.11
CA PRO A 21 7.51 8.31 11.47
C PRO A 21 6.86 9.70 11.48
N GLU A 22 7.67 10.74 11.68
CA GLU A 22 7.29 12.13 11.44
C GLU A 22 7.29 12.45 9.94
N ARG A 23 8.20 11.82 9.17
CA ARG A 23 8.30 11.99 7.71
C ARG A 23 8.49 10.65 7.03
N LEU A 24 7.88 10.49 5.86
CA LEU A 24 7.93 9.28 5.06
C LEU A 24 8.39 9.62 3.64
N LEU A 25 9.62 9.22 3.32
CA LEU A 25 10.22 9.43 2.00
C LEU A 25 10.12 8.16 1.17
N VAL A 26 9.89 8.33 -0.13
CA VAL A 26 9.75 7.23 -1.09
C VAL A 26 10.78 7.39 -2.20
N GLY A 27 11.22 6.27 -2.77
CA GLY A 27 12.13 6.30 -3.92
C GLY A 27 11.51 6.90 -5.18
N HIS A 28 10.17 6.94 -5.26
CA HIS A 28 9.43 7.52 -6.37
C HIS A 28 8.20 8.28 -5.85
N GLY A 29 8.07 9.54 -6.27
CA GLY A 29 6.95 10.42 -5.90
C GLY A 29 7.30 11.39 -4.77
N GLU A 30 6.30 12.15 -4.35
CA GLU A 30 6.41 13.14 -3.28
C GLU A 30 6.45 12.46 -1.90
N GLY A 31 7.38 12.89 -1.06
CA GLY A 31 7.45 12.47 0.35
C GLY A 31 6.26 12.99 1.15
N ILE A 32 5.91 12.30 2.22
CA ILE A 32 4.86 12.73 3.15
C ILE A 32 5.55 13.32 4.37
N HIS A 33 5.35 14.61 4.59
CA HIS A 33 5.99 15.36 5.66
C HIS A 33 5.06 15.64 6.84
N ASP A 34 3.73 15.51 6.63
CA ASP A 34 2.69 15.68 7.63
C ASP A 34 1.78 14.45 7.64
N GLY A 35 1.38 13.98 8.82
CA GLY A 35 0.51 12.80 8.96
C GLY A 35 1.13 11.50 8.41
N ALA A 36 2.46 11.40 8.44
CA ALA A 36 3.20 10.27 7.87
C ALA A 36 2.84 8.92 8.53
N THR A 37 2.52 8.95 9.83
CA THR A 37 2.10 7.74 10.56
C THR A 37 0.72 7.28 10.11
N GLU A 38 -0.28 8.15 10.03
CA GLU A 38 -1.61 7.76 9.53
C GLU A 38 -1.55 7.29 8.08
N ALA A 39 -0.76 7.97 7.24
CA ALA A 39 -0.58 7.60 5.84
C ALA A 39 0.05 6.20 5.68
N LEU A 40 1.02 5.85 6.53
CA LEU A 40 1.63 4.52 6.55
C LEU A 40 0.61 3.44 6.97
N GLN A 41 -0.18 3.72 8.00
CA GLN A 41 -1.20 2.79 8.50
C GLN A 41 -2.29 2.57 7.44
N ASP A 42 -2.86 3.63 6.86
CA ASP A 42 -3.87 3.52 5.78
C ASP A 42 -3.33 2.78 4.56
N ALA A 43 -2.06 2.99 4.19
CA ALA A 43 -1.46 2.27 3.08
C ALA A 43 -1.36 0.76 3.33
N ILE A 44 -0.94 0.35 4.53
CA ILE A 44 -0.81 -1.07 4.90
C ILE A 44 -2.19 -1.72 5.09
N ASP A 45 -3.13 -1.03 5.74
CA ASP A 45 -4.49 -1.52 5.97
C ASP A 45 -5.29 -1.61 4.68
N GLY A 46 -5.17 -0.59 3.83
CA GLY A 46 -5.78 -0.56 2.51
C GLY A 46 -5.13 -1.49 1.48
N ALA A 47 -3.93 -2.03 1.75
CA ALA A 47 -3.19 -2.84 0.80
C ALA A 47 -3.95 -4.09 0.34
N ARG A 48 -4.72 -4.73 1.24
CA ARG A 48 -5.55 -5.92 0.94
C ARG A 48 -6.96 -5.55 0.45
N GLY A 49 -7.55 -4.49 1.00
CA GLY A 49 -8.92 -4.07 0.67
C GLY A 49 -9.07 -3.39 -0.69
N ARG A 50 -8.02 -2.71 -1.20
CA ARG A 50 -8.04 -1.99 -2.49
C ARG A 50 -7.61 -2.86 -3.69
N THR A 51 -7.50 -4.17 -3.48
CA THR A 51 -7.08 -5.17 -4.46
C THR A 51 -8.16 -5.86 -5.30
N PRO A 52 -9.48 -5.85 -4.99
CA PRO A 52 -10.46 -6.67 -5.70
C PRO A 52 -10.46 -6.41 -7.21
N ALA A 53 -10.45 -5.15 -7.64
CA ALA A 53 -10.57 -4.81 -9.06
C ALA A 53 -9.38 -5.27 -9.93
N LEU A 54 -8.16 -5.31 -9.37
CA LEU A 54 -6.95 -5.65 -10.12
C LEU A 54 -6.78 -7.17 -10.26
N TYR A 55 -7.04 -7.93 -9.19
CA TYR A 55 -7.08 -9.39 -9.29
C TYR A 55 -8.28 -9.87 -10.11
N TRP A 56 -9.44 -9.22 -9.99
CA TRP A 56 -10.62 -9.59 -10.77
C TRP A 56 -10.41 -9.38 -12.28
N LYS A 57 -9.76 -8.27 -12.67
CA LYS A 57 -9.37 -8.05 -14.07
C LYS A 57 -8.40 -9.13 -14.56
N ASN A 58 -7.38 -9.46 -13.78
CA ASN A 58 -6.38 -10.46 -14.18
C ASN A 58 -6.98 -11.88 -14.24
N LEU A 59 -7.84 -12.24 -13.29
CA LEU A 59 -8.52 -13.55 -13.26
C LEU A 59 -9.49 -13.71 -14.43
N LYS A 60 -10.27 -12.66 -14.76
CA LYS A 60 -11.12 -12.65 -15.97
C LYS A 60 -10.32 -12.85 -17.26
N MET A 61 -9.12 -12.28 -17.35
CA MET A 61 -8.26 -12.40 -18.52
C MET A 61 -7.65 -13.80 -18.67
N LEU A 62 -7.52 -14.54 -17.57
CA LEU A 62 -6.96 -15.90 -17.52
C LEU A 62 -8.02 -16.99 -17.72
N LEU A 63 -9.29 -16.67 -17.46
CA LEU A 63 -10.45 -17.55 -17.62
C LEU A 63 -11.20 -17.33 -18.94
N SER A 64 -10.78 -16.36 -19.75
CA SER A 64 -11.28 -16.10 -21.11
C SER A 64 -10.28 -16.59 -22.15
#